data_AF-A0A8T2XEX6-F1
#
_entry.id   AF-A0A8T2XEX6-F1
#
_cell.length_a   1.000
_cell.length_b   1.000
_cell.length_c   1.000
_cell.angle_alpha   90.00
_cell.angle_beta   90.00
_cell.angle_gamma   90.00
#
_symmetry.space_group_name_H-M   'P 1'
#
loop_
_entity.id
_entity.type
_entity.pdbx_description
1 polymer ?
#
loop_
_entity_poly.entity_id
_entity_poly.type
_entity_poly.pdbx_seq_one_letter_code
_entity_poly.pdbx_strand_id
1 'polypeptide(L)'
;MNGNAMVTLFASGVLDSPSMVFKTFDLYLIGYENQQGHRFEFKLKVDKHSKTSERLIPGSTFLQYGCSYGDLEGNARTLRLDFPLGRQQLMVAIHNLAQEQKKVHSSKKGKKVKVDQAYEEKRAHGLLTIVLMVPEAIRFESMLKYASSNLTWNKNTSLPWIPNLTNEWQTLCKHITNASNRDFYAFKEIILQETPELHVIKTIEDVCEEIAIVKKKD
;
A
#
# COMPACT_ATOMS: atom_id res chain seq x y z
N MET A 1 22.30 4.30 0.65
CA MET A 1 21.95 3.23 1.60
C MET A 1 20.51 2.85 1.35
N ASN A 2 20.24 1.62 0.89
CA ASN A 2 18.88 1.11 0.71
C ASN A 2 18.43 0.49 2.03
N GLY A 3 17.76 1.29 2.87
CA GLY A 3 17.24 0.85 4.16
C GLY A 3 15.80 0.33 4.06
N ASN A 4 15.43 -0.52 5.00
CA ASN A 4 14.03 -0.83 5.30
C ASN A 4 13.69 -0.18 6.65
N ALA A 5 12.52 0.44 6.74
CA ALA A 5 11.98 0.96 7.99
C ALA A 5 10.90 0.01 8.50
N MET A 6 10.92 -0.26 9.80
CA MET A 6 9.85 -0.97 10.50
C MET A 6 9.00 0.05 11.24
N VAL A 7 7.68 0.02 11.02
CA VAL A 7 6.71 0.95 11.59
C VAL A 7 5.63 0.14 12.31
N THR A 8 5.54 0.29 13.62
CA THR A 8 4.48 -0.34 14.43
C THR A 8 3.22 0.51 14.38
N LEU A 9 2.10 -0.11 13.99
CA LEU A 9 0.81 0.58 13.90
C LEU A 9 -0.01 0.34 15.16
N PHE A 10 -0.33 1.42 15.87
CA PHE A 10 -1.17 1.38 17.06
C PHE A 10 -2.59 1.85 16.73
N ALA A 11 -3.57 1.13 17.26
CA ALA A 11 -4.98 1.40 17.09
C ALA A 11 -5.60 1.62 18.48
N SER A 12 -6.19 2.79 18.73
CA SER A 12 -6.78 3.12 20.03
C SER A 12 -7.88 2.12 20.43
N GLY A 13 -7.71 1.44 21.57
CA GLY A 13 -8.64 0.39 22.02
C GLY A 13 -8.39 -0.99 21.42
N VAL A 14 -7.32 -1.16 20.63
CA VAL A 14 -6.80 -2.45 20.17
C VAL A 14 -5.44 -2.65 20.84
N LEU A 15 -5.31 -3.68 21.67
CA LEU A 15 -4.05 -3.99 22.36
C LEU A 15 -3.00 -4.60 21.40
N ASP A 16 -3.42 -4.92 20.19
CA ASP A 16 -2.67 -5.69 19.21
C ASP A 16 -2.18 -4.76 18.11
N SER A 17 -0.89 -4.85 17.81
CA SER A 17 -0.25 -4.01 16.79
C SER A 17 0.59 -4.87 15.85
N PRO A 18 0.38 -4.78 14.53
CA PRO A 18 1.33 -5.29 13.57
C PRO A 18 2.45 -4.26 13.36
N SER A 19 3.64 -4.75 13.03
CA SER A 19 4.76 -3.93 12.58
C SER A 19 4.93 -4.08 11.08
N MET A 20 4.72 -3.01 10.33
CA MET A 20 4.83 -2.97 8.89
C MET A 20 6.29 -2.70 8.49
N VAL A 21 6.77 -3.33 7.42
CA VAL A 21 8.12 -3.12 6.90
C VAL A 21 8.04 -2.44 5.54
N PHE A 22 8.54 -1.21 5.46
CA PHE A 22 8.56 -0.40 4.24
C PHE A 22 9.99 -0.20 3.73
N LYS A 23 10.15 -0.08 2.41
CA LYS A 23 11.38 0.44 1.82
C LYS A 23 11.48 1.94 2.11
N THR A 24 12.64 2.42 2.58
CA THR A 24 12.76 3.83 3.01
C THR A 24 12.72 4.84 1.87
N PHE A 25 13.13 4.45 0.66
CA PHE A 25 13.31 5.39 -0.46
C PHE A 25 12.06 5.56 -1.33
N ASP A 26 11.16 4.58 -1.32
CA ASP A 26 9.95 4.59 -2.13
C ASP A 26 8.69 4.19 -1.35
N LEU A 27 8.78 3.92 -0.05
CA LEU A 27 7.69 3.56 0.86
C LEU A 27 6.87 2.33 0.42
N TYR A 28 7.39 1.47 -0.46
CA TYR A 28 6.69 0.23 -0.77
C TYR A 28 6.69 -0.71 0.43
N LEU A 29 5.53 -1.29 0.72
CA LEU A 29 5.37 -2.30 1.74
C LEU A 29 6.01 -3.62 1.29
N ILE A 30 6.98 -4.08 2.07
CA ILE A 30 7.73 -5.33 1.85
C ILE A 30 7.06 -6.50 2.56
N GLY A 31 6.41 -6.22 3.69
CA GLY A 31 5.83 -7.23 4.55
C GLY A 31 5.46 -6.67 5.91
N TYR A 32 5.19 -7.55 6.87
CA TYR A 32 4.85 -7.16 8.23
C TYR A 32 5.18 -8.28 9.22
N GLU A 33 5.27 -7.91 10.49
CA GLU A 33 5.31 -8.79 11.64
C GLU A 33 4.00 -8.62 12.40
N ASN A 34 3.35 -9.72 12.77
CA ASN A 34 2.15 -9.67 13.59
C ASN A 34 2.50 -9.56 15.09
N GLN A 35 1.50 -9.50 15.98
CA GLN A 35 1.74 -9.37 17.42
C GLN A 35 2.40 -10.61 18.04
N GLN A 36 2.26 -11.79 17.43
CA GLN A 36 2.89 -13.03 17.89
C GLN A 36 4.33 -13.22 17.36
N GLY A 37 4.89 -12.21 16.68
CA GLY A 37 6.25 -12.25 16.12
C GLY A 37 6.39 -13.04 14.82
N HIS A 38 5.27 -13.45 14.20
CA HIS A 38 5.30 -14.07 12.88
C HIS A 38 5.52 -13.01 11.80
N ARG A 39 6.52 -13.25 10.96
CA ARG A 39 6.91 -12.37 9.87
C ARG A 39 6.39 -12.88 8.54
N PHE A 40 5.89 -11.97 7.73
CA PHE A 40 5.36 -12.22 6.39
C PHE A 40 6.02 -11.26 5.42
N GLU A 41 6.39 -11.73 4.23
CA GLU A 41 6.97 -10.90 3.19
C GLU A 41 6.28 -11.15 1.85
N PHE A 42 6.09 -10.10 1.06
CA PHE A 42 5.61 -10.24 -0.31
C PHE A 42 6.63 -10.99 -1.14
N LYS A 43 6.16 -11.93 -1.96
CA LYS A 43 7.02 -12.54 -2.95
C LYS A 43 7.30 -11.52 -4.04
N LEU A 44 8.54 -11.05 -4.13
CA LEU A 44 8.97 -10.24 -5.27
C LEU A 44 8.75 -11.08 -6.54
N LYS A 45 8.19 -10.46 -7.59
CA LYS A 45 8.28 -11.01 -8.95
C LYS A 45 9.73 -10.91 -9.38
N VAL A 46 10.53 -11.84 -8.89
CA VAL A 46 11.91 -12.03 -9.33
C VAL A 46 11.81 -12.58 -10.75
N ASP A 47 12.53 -11.98 -11.69
CA ASP A 47 12.62 -12.47 -13.07
C ASP A 47 12.81 -13.99 -13.08
N LYS A 48 12.24 -14.68 -14.08
CA LYS A 48 12.35 -16.15 -14.22
C LYS A 48 13.79 -16.69 -14.18
N HIS A 49 14.78 -15.81 -14.32
CA HIS A 49 16.21 -16.10 -14.30
C HIS A 49 16.93 -15.76 -12.99
N SER A 50 16.33 -14.99 -12.08
CA SER A 50 16.97 -14.69 -10.80
C SER A 50 16.54 -15.70 -9.74
N LYS A 51 17.53 -16.47 -9.28
CA LYS A 51 17.40 -17.47 -8.21
C LYS A 51 17.55 -16.86 -6.81
N THR A 52 17.44 -15.53 -6.65
CA THR A 52 17.55 -14.95 -5.31
C THR A 52 16.26 -15.20 -4.54
N SER A 53 16.24 -16.31 -3.81
CA SER A 53 15.33 -16.56 -2.69
C SER A 53 15.68 -15.70 -1.46
N GLU A 54 16.30 -14.55 -1.68
CA GLU A 54 16.82 -13.72 -0.62
C GLU A 54 15.64 -13.04 0.08
N ARG A 55 15.48 -13.37 1.37
CA ARG A 55 14.42 -12.79 2.19
C ARG A 55 14.83 -11.38 2.57
N LEU A 56 13.94 -10.43 2.32
CA LEU A 56 14.13 -9.05 2.79
C LEU A 56 13.82 -8.91 4.28
N ILE A 57 13.03 -9.86 4.81
CA ILE A 57 12.67 -9.93 6.22
C ILE A 57 13.18 -11.27 6.80
N PRO A 58 14.21 -11.28 7.66
CA PRO A 58 14.73 -12.51 8.24
C PRO A 58 13.66 -13.33 8.98
N GLY A 59 13.57 -14.62 8.66
CA GLY A 59 12.62 -15.56 9.28
C GLY A 59 11.17 -15.44 8.79
N SER A 60 10.91 -14.64 7.76
CA SER A 60 9.57 -14.46 7.21
C SER A 60 9.05 -15.66 6.43
N THR A 61 7.74 -15.66 6.19
CA THR A 61 7.06 -16.55 5.26
C THR A 61 6.57 -15.75 4.06
N PHE A 62 6.71 -16.29 2.84
CA PHE A 62 6.21 -15.63 1.65
C PHE A 62 4.68 -15.63 1.60
N LEU A 63 4.11 -14.45 1.38
CA LEU A 63 2.74 -14.29 0.92
C LEU A 63 2.61 -14.93 -0.48
N GLN A 64 1.44 -15.48 -0.79
CA GLN A 64 1.19 -16.17 -2.07
C GLN A 64 0.87 -15.20 -3.22
N TYR A 65 1.09 -13.90 -3.00
CA TYR A 65 0.87 -12.82 -3.95
C TYR A 65 1.92 -11.70 -3.77
N GLY A 66 2.01 -10.84 -4.78
CA GLY A 66 2.89 -9.67 -4.77
C GLY A 66 2.27 -8.46 -4.07
N CYS A 67 3.05 -7.39 -3.94
CA CYS A 67 2.62 -6.12 -3.32
C CYS A 67 2.02 -5.12 -4.32
N SER A 68 1.80 -5.51 -5.58
CA SER A 68 1.19 -4.62 -6.57
C SER A 68 -0.29 -4.42 -6.24
N TYR A 69 -0.86 -3.27 -6.62
CA TYR A 69 -2.29 -3.05 -6.41
C TYR A 69 -3.15 -4.13 -7.06
N GLY A 70 -2.84 -4.55 -8.29
CA GLY A 70 -3.60 -5.62 -8.95
C GLY A 70 -3.52 -6.96 -8.21
N ASP A 71 -2.37 -7.29 -7.62
CA ASP A 71 -2.25 -8.50 -6.78
C ASP A 71 -3.08 -8.36 -5.48
N LEU A 72 -3.04 -7.19 -4.83
CA LEU A 72 -3.81 -6.93 -3.60
C LEU A 72 -5.31 -6.88 -3.85
N GLU A 73 -5.77 -6.12 -4.85
CA GLU A 73 -7.17 -6.01 -5.28
C GLU A 73 -7.72 -7.38 -5.70
N GLY A 74 -6.94 -8.15 -6.45
CA GLY A 74 -7.33 -9.50 -6.88
C GLY A 74 -7.51 -10.47 -5.72
N ASN A 75 -6.65 -10.39 -4.70
CA ASN A 75 -6.78 -11.23 -3.50
C ASN A 75 -7.85 -10.72 -2.53
N ALA A 76 -8.02 -9.40 -2.40
CA ALA A 76 -9.07 -8.77 -1.60
C ALA A 76 -10.46 -8.86 -2.25
N ARG A 77 -10.52 -9.19 -3.54
CA ARG A 77 -11.76 -9.21 -4.36
C ARG A 77 -12.50 -7.88 -4.35
N THR A 78 -11.77 -6.78 -4.28
CA THR A 78 -12.32 -5.42 -4.26
C THR A 78 -11.32 -4.48 -4.92
N LEU A 79 -11.80 -3.68 -5.87
CA LEU A 79 -10.99 -2.67 -6.56
C LEU A 79 -10.85 -1.43 -5.70
N ARG A 80 -9.72 -0.71 -5.81
CA ARG A 80 -9.48 0.55 -5.08
C ARG A 80 -10.58 1.60 -5.24
N LEU A 81 -11.22 1.66 -6.41
CA LEU A 81 -12.27 2.64 -6.70
C LEU A 81 -13.55 2.44 -5.86
N ASP A 82 -13.78 1.22 -5.38
CA ASP A 82 -14.92 0.82 -4.54
C ASP A 82 -14.48 0.47 -3.11
N PHE A 83 -13.19 0.69 -2.81
CA PHE A 83 -12.60 0.17 -1.59
C PHE A 83 -12.96 1.05 -0.40
N PRO A 84 -13.51 0.48 0.68
CA PRO A 84 -13.90 1.27 1.83
C PRO A 84 -12.65 1.75 2.57
N LEU A 85 -12.48 3.07 2.65
CA LEU A 85 -11.41 3.72 3.39
C LEU A 85 -11.99 4.59 4.52
N GLY A 86 -11.22 4.71 5.58
CA GLY A 86 -11.63 5.43 6.79
C GLY A 86 -11.00 4.86 8.06
N ARG A 87 -11.21 5.58 9.17
CA ARG A 87 -10.62 5.20 10.46
C ARG A 87 -11.06 3.81 10.90
N GLN A 88 -12.34 3.48 10.79
CA GLN A 88 -12.86 2.18 11.22
C GLN A 88 -12.23 1.03 10.42
N GLN A 89 -12.09 1.20 9.11
CA GLN A 89 -11.47 0.21 8.23
C GLN A 89 -9.99 0.02 8.56
N LEU A 90 -9.26 1.11 8.83
CA LEU A 90 -7.87 1.04 9.27
C LEU A 90 -7.74 0.30 10.61
N MET A 91 -8.61 0.57 11.57
CA MET A 91 -8.64 -0.12 12.86
C MET A 91 -8.89 -1.62 12.70
N VAL A 92 -9.84 -2.01 11.85
CA VAL A 92 -10.12 -3.41 11.52
C VAL A 92 -8.93 -4.06 10.82
N ALA A 93 -8.27 -3.36 9.90
CA ALA A 93 -7.08 -3.85 9.21
C ALA A 93 -5.93 -4.13 10.20
N ILE A 94 -5.65 -3.18 11.10
CA ILE A 94 -4.63 -3.31 12.14
C ILE A 94 -4.92 -4.53 13.02
N HIS A 95 -6.14 -4.64 13.54
CA HIS A 95 -6.52 -5.77 14.41
C HIS A 95 -6.39 -7.13 13.68
N ASN A 96 -6.89 -7.23 12.45
CA ASN A 96 -6.86 -8.47 11.68
C ASN A 96 -5.43 -8.94 11.39
N LEU A 97 -4.53 -8.01 11.03
CA LEU A 97 -3.14 -8.32 10.74
C LEU A 97 -2.34 -8.62 12.01
N ALA A 98 -2.68 -7.98 13.14
CA ALA A 98 -2.03 -8.27 14.42
C ALA A 98 -2.40 -9.66 14.97
N GLN A 99 -3.66 -10.08 14.77
CA GLN A 99 -4.19 -11.38 15.19
C GLN A 99 -3.98 -12.51 14.17
N GLU A 100 -3.21 -12.24 13.11
CA GLU A 100 -2.89 -13.20 12.06
C GLU A 100 -2.23 -14.45 12.65
N GLN A 101 -2.97 -15.53 12.86
CA GLN A 101 -2.32 -16.77 13.29
C GLN A 101 -1.58 -17.41 12.12
N LYS A 102 -0.28 -17.68 12.30
CA LYS A 102 0.46 -18.55 11.40
C LYS A 102 -0.26 -19.90 11.39
N LYS A 103 -0.98 -20.19 10.31
CA LYS A 103 -1.56 -21.53 10.10
C LYS A 103 -0.39 -22.49 9.97
N VAL A 104 0.03 -23.10 11.08
CA VAL A 104 0.92 -24.26 11.12
C VAL A 104 0.09 -25.42 10.59
N HIS A 105 -0.11 -25.47 9.28
CA HIS A 105 -0.61 -26.66 8.65
C HIS A 105 0.58 -27.58 8.52
N SER A 106 0.74 -28.46 9.52
CA SER A 106 1.68 -29.56 9.46
C SER A 106 1.43 -30.30 8.15
N SER A 107 2.31 -30.08 7.17
CA SER A 107 2.44 -30.93 6.01
C SER A 107 2.86 -32.30 6.55
N LYS A 108 1.89 -33.18 6.83
CA LYS A 108 2.14 -34.61 6.71
C LYS A 108 2.55 -34.79 5.26
N LYS A 109 3.85 -35.08 5.06
CA LYS A 109 4.57 -35.30 3.79
C LYS A 109 3.62 -35.42 2.58
N GLY A 110 3.58 -34.39 1.72
CA GLY A 110 3.11 -34.51 0.34
C GLY A 110 1.72 -33.94 0.00
N LYS A 111 0.92 -33.43 0.95
CA LYS A 111 -0.37 -32.77 0.62
C LYS A 111 -0.20 -31.26 0.45
N LYS A 112 -0.62 -30.73 -0.72
CA LYS A 112 -0.75 -29.28 -0.97
C LYS A 112 -1.57 -28.65 0.16
N VAL A 113 -0.97 -27.68 0.84
CA VAL A 113 -1.64 -26.89 1.88
C VAL A 113 -2.83 -26.18 1.22
N LYS A 114 -4.06 -26.48 1.67
CA LYS A 114 -5.23 -25.69 1.27
C LYS A 114 -5.14 -24.36 2.00
N VAL A 115 -4.85 -23.31 1.23
CA VAL A 115 -4.92 -21.93 1.71
C VAL A 115 -6.40 -21.60 1.88
N ASP A 116 -6.74 -21.01 3.03
CA ASP A 116 -8.10 -20.56 3.30
C ASP A 116 -8.33 -19.24 2.57
N GLN A 117 -9.11 -19.28 1.50
CA GLN A 117 -9.32 -18.14 0.63
C GLN A 117 -9.92 -16.94 1.38
N ALA A 118 -10.85 -17.18 2.31
CA ALA A 118 -11.49 -16.11 3.06
C ALA A 118 -10.51 -15.40 4.00
N TYR A 119 -9.52 -16.14 4.49
CA TYR A 119 -8.44 -15.58 5.29
C TYR A 119 -7.51 -14.70 4.46
N GLU A 120 -7.07 -15.19 3.30
CA GLU A 120 -6.23 -14.44 2.37
C GLU A 120 -6.90 -13.15 1.88
N GLU A 121 -8.19 -13.22 1.64
CA GLU A 121 -9.01 -12.07 1.25
C GLU A 121 -9.03 -11.00 2.34
N LYS A 122 -9.28 -11.39 3.60
CA LYS A 122 -9.22 -10.46 4.75
C LYS A 122 -7.83 -9.86 4.94
N ARG A 123 -6.78 -10.66 4.77
CA ARG A 123 -5.39 -10.19 4.85
C ARG A 123 -5.07 -9.20 3.74
N ALA A 124 -5.40 -9.53 2.49
CA ALA A 124 -5.19 -8.65 1.35
C ALA A 124 -5.98 -7.34 1.50
N HIS A 125 -7.21 -7.42 2.00
CA HIS A 125 -8.02 -6.25 2.32
C HIS A 125 -7.33 -5.38 3.39
N GLY A 126 -6.83 -5.97 4.47
CA GLY A 126 -6.10 -5.23 5.51
C GLY A 126 -4.82 -4.56 4.98
N LEU A 127 -4.03 -5.28 4.19
CA LEU A 127 -2.81 -4.77 3.58
C LEU A 127 -3.11 -3.63 2.60
N LEU A 128 -4.15 -3.75 1.77
CA LEU A 128 -4.57 -2.70 0.85
C LEU A 128 -5.06 -1.46 1.59
N THR A 129 -5.85 -1.61 2.67
CA THR A 129 -6.23 -0.48 3.55
C THR A 129 -4.99 0.23 4.09
N ILE A 130 -4.01 -0.50 4.64
CA ILE A 130 -2.80 0.11 5.20
C ILE A 130 -2.00 0.84 4.12
N VAL A 131 -1.81 0.23 2.94
CA VAL A 131 -1.06 0.86 1.85
C VAL A 131 -1.72 2.19 1.45
N LEU A 132 -3.05 2.21 1.29
CA LEU A 132 -3.76 3.43 0.90
C LEU A 132 -3.79 4.49 2.01
N MET A 133 -3.93 4.09 3.27
CA MET A 133 -4.08 5.03 4.39
C MET A 133 -2.76 5.51 4.98
N VAL A 134 -1.64 4.83 4.71
CA VAL A 134 -0.34 5.14 5.33
C VAL A 134 0.67 5.62 4.27
N PRO A 135 1.32 4.78 3.45
CA PRO A 135 2.31 5.28 2.50
C PRO A 135 1.71 6.17 1.42
N GLU A 136 0.48 5.96 0.93
CA GLU A 136 -0.10 6.92 -0.02
C GLU A 136 -0.44 8.26 0.63
N ALA A 137 -0.95 8.28 1.86
CA ALA A 137 -1.17 9.52 2.61
C ALA A 137 0.14 10.27 2.93
N ILE A 138 1.27 9.57 2.99
CA ILE A 138 2.59 10.20 3.12
C ILE A 138 3.08 10.73 1.76
N ARG A 139 2.74 10.07 0.66
CA ARG A 139 3.17 10.50 -0.69
C ARG A 139 2.34 11.66 -1.22
N PHE A 140 1.05 11.72 -0.90
CA PHE A 140 0.06 12.56 -1.54
C PHE A 140 -0.77 13.38 -0.54
N GLU A 141 -0.82 14.69 -0.76
CA GLU A 141 -1.57 15.62 0.09
C GLU A 141 -3.08 15.38 0.00
N SER A 142 -3.65 15.08 -1.17
CA SER A 142 -5.07 14.71 -1.29
C SER A 142 -5.40 13.44 -0.49
N MET A 143 -4.51 12.43 -0.48
CA MET A 143 -4.71 11.22 0.33
C MET A 143 -4.66 11.54 1.83
N LEU A 144 -3.76 12.43 2.26
CA LEU A 144 -3.66 12.88 3.64
C LEU A 144 -4.93 13.62 4.09
N LYS A 145 -5.37 14.59 3.29
CA LYS A 145 -6.61 15.36 3.52
C LYS A 145 -7.83 14.45 3.57
N TYR A 146 -7.91 13.46 2.68
CA TYR A 146 -8.98 12.48 2.70
C TYR A 146 -8.97 11.66 3.99
N ALA A 147 -7.80 11.13 4.38
CA ALA A 147 -7.62 10.33 5.58
C ALA A 147 -7.93 11.12 6.87
N SER A 148 -7.61 12.41 6.92
CA SER A 148 -7.87 13.28 8.06
C SER A 148 -9.33 13.73 8.16
N SER A 149 -9.99 13.96 7.01
CA SER A 149 -11.34 14.54 6.96
C SER A 149 -12.44 13.48 7.02
N ASN A 150 -12.20 12.28 6.50
CA ASN A 150 -13.19 11.20 6.45
C ASN A 150 -13.00 10.18 7.59
N LEU A 151 -12.90 10.68 8.82
CA LEU A 151 -12.80 9.87 10.04
C LEU A 151 -14.04 9.00 10.28
N THR A 152 -15.20 9.39 9.75
CA THR A 152 -16.45 8.63 9.80
C THR A 152 -16.75 8.04 8.42
N TRP A 153 -16.77 6.72 8.34
CA TRP A 153 -17.02 5.97 7.11
C TRP A 153 -18.32 6.38 6.40
N ASN A 154 -18.24 6.58 5.09
CA ASN A 154 -19.41 6.63 4.22
C ASN A 154 -19.41 5.40 3.31
N LYS A 155 -20.45 4.56 3.42
CA LYS A 155 -20.56 3.24 2.79
C LYS A 155 -20.69 3.27 1.27
N ASN A 156 -20.95 4.44 0.68
CA ASN A 156 -21.35 4.57 -0.73
C ASN A 156 -20.46 5.53 -1.55
N THR A 157 -19.26 5.87 -1.07
CA THR A 157 -18.38 6.79 -1.81
C THR A 157 -17.45 6.01 -2.72
N SER A 158 -17.71 6.02 -4.02
CA SER A 158 -16.71 5.64 -5.03
C SER A 158 -15.61 6.71 -5.04
N LEU A 159 -14.35 6.28 -5.09
CA LEU A 159 -13.17 7.15 -5.01
C LEU A 159 -12.33 7.00 -6.29
N PRO A 160 -12.84 7.44 -7.46
CA PRO A 160 -12.17 7.22 -8.75
C PRO A 160 -10.82 7.94 -8.86
N TRP A 161 -10.62 9.00 -8.09
CA TRP A 161 -9.37 9.75 -8.08
C TRP A 161 -8.22 8.99 -7.41
N ILE A 162 -8.50 8.06 -6.46
CA ILE A 162 -7.46 7.31 -5.75
C ILE A 162 -6.64 6.45 -6.72
N PRO A 163 -7.24 5.57 -7.54
CA PRO A 163 -6.47 4.82 -8.54
C PRO A 163 -5.73 5.72 -9.54
N ASN A 164 -6.35 6.82 -9.98
CA ASN A 164 -5.73 7.74 -10.94
C ASN A 164 -4.45 8.36 -10.37
N LEU A 165 -4.52 8.87 -9.14
CA LEU A 165 -3.39 9.51 -8.47
C LEU A 165 -2.27 8.51 -8.14
N THR A 166 -2.63 7.42 -7.47
CA THR A 166 -1.65 6.44 -6.96
C THR A 166 -0.92 5.68 -8.08
N ASN A 167 -1.54 5.53 -9.25
CA ASN A 167 -0.87 4.94 -10.42
C ASN A 167 0.14 5.90 -11.08
N GLU A 168 0.01 7.21 -10.88
CA GLU A 168 0.83 8.23 -11.55
C GLU A 168 2.00 8.75 -10.70
N TRP A 169 2.14 8.29 -9.44
CA TRP A 169 3.20 8.75 -8.52
C TRP A 169 4.60 8.80 -9.16
N GLN A 170 4.99 7.73 -9.85
CA GLN A 170 6.30 7.65 -10.50
C GLN A 170 6.44 8.62 -11.67
N THR A 171 5.38 8.83 -12.44
CA THR A 171 5.33 9.80 -13.54
C THR A 171 5.51 11.21 -12.98
N LEU A 172 4.78 11.55 -11.93
CA LEU A 172 4.84 12.86 -11.28
C LEU A 172 6.21 13.13 -10.64
N CYS A 173 6.81 12.14 -9.95
CA CYS A 173 8.19 12.26 -9.46
C CYS A 173 9.21 12.51 -10.58
N LYS A 174 9.03 11.89 -11.75
CA LYS A 174 9.89 12.12 -12.92
C LYS A 174 9.74 13.55 -13.45
N HIS A 175 8.54 14.12 -13.43
CA HIS A 175 8.33 15.51 -13.82
C HIS A 175 9.09 16.46 -12.87
N ILE A 176 8.99 16.28 -11.55
CA ILE A 176 9.74 17.10 -10.58
C ILE A 176 11.26 16.98 -10.80
N THR A 177 11.76 15.75 -10.94
CA THR A 177 13.21 15.52 -11.10
C THR A 177 13.77 15.96 -12.44
N ASN A 178 12.95 16.08 -13.49
CA ASN A 178 13.39 16.53 -14.81
C ASN A 178 13.09 18.02 -15.08
N ALA A 179 12.22 18.67 -14.30
CA ALA A 179 11.88 20.09 -14.45
C ALA A 179 13.09 21.04 -14.25
N SER A 180 14.21 20.54 -13.73
CA SER A 180 15.48 21.26 -13.73
C SER A 180 16.07 21.50 -15.12
N ASN A 181 15.63 20.74 -16.14
CA ASN A 181 15.97 20.95 -17.55
C ASN A 181 14.77 21.61 -18.23
N ARG A 182 14.94 22.85 -18.70
CA ARG A 182 13.92 23.83 -19.13
C ARG A 182 12.96 23.42 -20.28
N ASP A 183 12.90 22.14 -20.66
CA ASP A 183 12.05 21.63 -21.73
C ASP A 183 10.83 20.90 -21.13
N PHE A 184 9.76 21.66 -20.90
CA PHE A 184 8.50 21.13 -20.37
C PHE A 184 7.69 20.46 -21.49
N TYR A 185 7.73 19.13 -21.54
CA TYR A 185 6.88 18.33 -22.41
C TYR A 185 5.62 17.85 -21.67
N ALA A 186 4.46 18.24 -22.22
CA ALA A 186 3.11 17.69 -22.03
C ALA A 186 2.82 17.06 -20.66
N PHE A 187 2.26 17.85 -19.74
CA PHE A 187 1.57 17.29 -18.58
C PHE A 187 0.38 16.45 -19.06
N LYS A 188 0.31 15.18 -18.65
CA LYS A 188 -0.94 14.44 -18.73
C LYS A 188 -1.84 15.01 -17.64
N GLU A 189 -2.97 15.57 -18.04
CA GLU A 189 -3.98 16.08 -17.12
C GLU A 189 -4.43 14.94 -16.19
N ILE A 190 -4.11 15.05 -14.90
CA ILE A 190 -4.61 14.13 -13.88
C ILE A 190 -5.82 14.80 -13.25
N ILE A 191 -6.99 14.22 -13.52
CA ILE A 191 -8.26 14.67 -12.96
C ILE A 191 -8.47 13.96 -11.62
N LEU A 192 -8.36 14.72 -10.54
CA LEU A 192 -8.79 14.32 -9.21
C LEU A 192 -10.22 14.81 -9.03
N GLN A 193 -11.19 13.95 -9.36
CA GLN A 193 -12.60 14.27 -9.15
C GLN A 193 -13.00 13.89 -7.72
N GLU A 194 -12.65 14.76 -6.77
CA GLU A 194 -13.34 14.84 -5.49
C GLU A 194 -14.54 15.79 -5.69
N THR A 195 -15.76 15.33 -5.52
CA THR A 195 -16.94 16.22 -5.62
C THR A 195 -16.81 17.46 -4.72
N PRO A 196 -17.24 18.67 -5.13
CA PRO A 196 -17.64 19.14 -6.46
C PRO A 196 -16.50 19.86 -7.21
N GLU A 197 -15.28 19.92 -6.66
CA GLU A 197 -14.17 20.68 -7.21
C GLU A 197 -13.25 19.78 -8.02
N LEU A 198 -13.15 20.07 -9.31
CA LEU A 198 -12.22 19.41 -10.20
C LEU A 198 -10.82 19.88 -9.84
N HIS A 199 -10.08 19.11 -9.03
CA HIS A 199 -8.67 19.36 -8.83
C HIS A 199 -7.90 18.74 -9.99
N VAL A 200 -7.15 19.58 -10.71
CA VAL A 200 -6.45 19.15 -11.90
C VAL A 200 -4.99 19.52 -11.79
N ILE A 201 -4.14 18.49 -11.87
CA ILE A 201 -2.70 18.67 -11.89
C ILE A 201 -2.29 18.99 -13.33
N LYS A 202 -1.87 20.23 -13.59
CA LYS A 202 -1.46 20.70 -14.93
C LYS A 202 -0.05 21.27 -14.95
N THR A 203 0.42 21.77 -13.81
CA THR A 203 1.68 22.48 -13.67
C THR A 203 2.62 21.76 -12.71
N ILE A 204 3.88 22.20 -12.67
CA ILE A 204 4.84 21.67 -11.72
C ILE A 204 4.54 22.17 -10.30
N GLU A 205 3.98 23.36 -10.18
CA GLU A 205 3.48 23.93 -8.93
C GLU A 205 2.36 23.04 -8.36
N ASP A 206 1.38 22.64 -9.17
CA ASP A 206 0.31 21.72 -8.74
C ASP A 206 0.88 20.39 -8.23
N VAL A 207 1.92 19.87 -8.90
CA VAL A 207 2.58 18.64 -8.46
C VAL A 207 3.35 18.81 -7.15
N CYS A 208 4.02 19.95 -6.96
CA CYS A 208 4.73 20.24 -5.71
C CYS A 208 3.77 20.43 -4.53
N GLU A 209 2.55 20.91 -4.79
CA GLU A 209 1.49 20.96 -3.77
C GLU A 209 0.90 19.58 -3.47
N GLU A 210 0.83 18.70 -4.47
CA GLU A 210 0.24 17.38 -4.32
C GLU A 210 1.22 16.32 -3.76
N ILE A 211 2.50 16.37 -4.11
CA ILE A 211 3.48 15.35 -3.72
C ILE A 211 4.34 15.80 -2.55
N ALA A 212 4.20 15.11 -1.42
CA ALA A 212 5.02 15.35 -0.23
C ALA A 212 6.39 14.63 -0.28
N ILE A 213 6.51 13.51 -1.01
CA ILE A 213 7.78 12.77 -1.15
C ILE A 213 8.07 12.42 -2.60
N VAL A 214 9.24 12.87 -3.07
CA VAL A 214 9.76 12.61 -4.41
C VAL A 214 10.70 11.42 -4.40
N LYS A 215 10.46 10.44 -5.28
CA LYS A 215 11.38 9.32 -5.47
C LYS A 215 12.72 9.85 -6.01
N LYS A 216 13.82 9.52 -5.32
CA LYS A 216 15.17 9.86 -5.77
C LYS A 216 15.46 9.18 -7.11
N LYS A 217 16.10 9.91 -8.03
CA LYS A 217 16.60 9.36 -9.29
C LYS A 217 17.71 8.35 -8.98
N ASP A 218 17.52 7.11 -9.43
CA ASP A 218 18.54 6.06 -9.35
C ASP A 218 19.74 6.38 -10.26
#